data_AF-A0A1Q5CDM2-F1
#
_entry.id   AF-A0A1Q5CDM2-F1
#
_cell.length_a   1.000
_cell.length_b   1.000
_cell.length_c   1.000
_cell.angle_alpha   90.00
_cell.angle_beta   90.00
_cell.angle_gamma   90.00
#
_symmetry.space_group_name_H-M   'P 1'
#
loop_
_entity.id
_entity.type
_entity.pdbx_description
1 polymer ?
#
loop_
_entity_poly.entity_id
_entity_poly.type
_entity_poly.pdbx_seq_one_letter_code
_entity_poly.pdbx_strand_id
1 'polypeptide(L)'
;MRQGFAHQAVLDMAPDDDSRAPGAAITTVLCGRWDHEPPCPVAPHHTSEERSGDEVRLRILFATEPHLEERVRQDIDRALARGELVGPDGRTSRWRLLGSRPVEPSAQESEHLARLTRA
;
A
#
# COMPACT_ATOMS: atom_id res chain seq x y z
N MET A 1 5.13 16.73 12.61
CA MET A 1 6.13 16.29 11.61
C MET A 1 5.81 14.85 11.23
N ARG A 2 5.92 14.51 9.94
CA ARG A 2 5.70 13.14 9.46
C ARG A 2 6.81 12.21 9.98
N GLN A 3 6.47 10.93 10.16
CA GLN A 3 7.40 9.84 10.46
C GLN A 3 7.15 8.71 9.47
N GLY A 4 8.19 7.90 9.22
CA GLY A 4 8.13 6.77 8.32
C GLY A 4 7.71 5.48 9.03
N PHE A 5 6.78 4.75 8.42
CA PHE A 5 6.23 3.50 8.94
C PHE A 5 6.24 2.42 7.85
N ALA A 6 6.26 1.16 8.28
CA ALA A 6 6.10 0.03 7.39
C ALA A 6 4.84 -0.80 7.76
N HIS A 7 4.25 -1.41 6.75
CA HIS A 7 3.12 -2.33 6.87
C HIS A 7 3.34 -3.50 5.89
N GLN A 8 2.83 -4.67 6.26
CA GLN A 8 2.94 -5.86 5.43
C GLN A 8 1.57 -6.51 5.28
N ALA A 9 1.25 -6.92 4.06
CA ALA A 9 0.08 -7.74 3.78
C ALA A 9 0.46 -8.98 2.96
N VAL A 10 -0.36 -10.01 3.07
CA VAL A 10 -0.24 -11.25 2.29
C VAL A 10 -1.59 -11.51 1.64
N LEU A 11 -1.57 -11.76 0.34
CA LEU A 11 -2.75 -11.96 -0.48
C LEU A 11 -2.70 -13.31 -1.19
N ASP A 12 -3.88 -13.87 -1.42
CA ASP A 12 -4.13 -15.00 -2.31
C ASP A 12 -4.71 -14.45 -3.62
N MET A 13 -4.04 -14.71 -4.73
CA MET A 13 -4.27 -14.11 -6.04
C MET A 13 -4.03 -15.13 -7.14
N ALA A 14 -4.98 -15.25 -8.08
CA ALA A 14 -4.75 -16.10 -9.24
C ALA A 14 -3.49 -15.65 -10.01
N PRO A 15 -2.77 -16.57 -10.68
CA PRO A 15 -1.54 -16.24 -11.40
C PRO A 15 -1.72 -15.17 -12.48
N ASP A 16 -2.91 -15.11 -13.09
CA ASP A 16 -3.23 -14.18 -14.18
C ASP A 16 -3.76 -12.81 -13.70
N ASP A 17 -4.00 -12.65 -12.40
CA ASP A 17 -4.37 -11.36 -11.80
C ASP A 17 -3.15 -10.45 -11.69
N ASP A 18 -3.33 -9.14 -11.97
CA ASP A 18 -2.24 -8.16 -11.91
C ASP A 18 -1.82 -7.96 -10.44
N SER A 19 -0.60 -8.40 -10.10
CA SER A 19 -0.04 -8.29 -8.75
C SER A 19 0.14 -6.83 -8.28
N ARG A 20 0.09 -5.86 -9.19
CA ARG A 20 0.15 -4.42 -8.86
C ARG A 20 -1.21 -3.83 -8.49
N ALA A 21 -2.31 -4.52 -8.80
CA ALA A 21 -3.66 -4.03 -8.54
C ALA A 21 -3.93 -3.74 -7.05
N PRO A 22 -3.46 -4.54 -6.07
CA PRO A 22 -3.59 -4.21 -4.66
C PRO A 22 -2.87 -2.90 -4.26
N GLY A 23 -1.67 -2.66 -4.81
CA GLY A 23 -0.93 -1.41 -4.60
C GLY A 23 -1.70 -0.21 -5.13
N ALA A 24 -2.27 -0.32 -6.33
CA ALA A 24 -3.14 0.71 -6.89
C ALA A 24 -4.41 0.93 -6.04
N ALA A 25 -5.01 -0.13 -5.49
CA ALA A 25 -6.14 -0.02 -4.57
C ALA A 25 -5.75 0.79 -3.31
N ILE A 26 -4.58 0.54 -2.73
CA ILE A 26 -4.04 1.33 -1.60
C ILE A 26 -3.87 2.80 -2.01
N THR A 27 -3.29 3.06 -3.20
CA THR A 27 -3.12 4.42 -3.72
C THR A 27 -4.44 5.17 -3.85
N THR A 28 -5.53 4.49 -4.25
CA THR A 28 -6.86 5.15 -4.37
C THR A 28 -7.35 5.74 -3.04
N VAL A 29 -7.04 5.07 -1.93
CA VAL A 29 -7.50 5.48 -0.59
C VAL A 29 -6.51 6.47 0.02
N LEU A 30 -5.20 6.22 -0.15
CA LEU A 30 -4.16 7.02 0.48
C LEU A 30 -3.79 8.30 -0.26
N CYS A 31 -4.14 8.45 -1.55
CA CYS A 31 -3.97 9.72 -2.27
C CYS A 31 -5.19 10.63 -2.18
N GLY A 32 -6.35 10.11 -1.77
CA GLY A 32 -7.61 10.84 -1.76
C GLY A 32 -8.12 11.13 -3.18
N ARG A 33 -7.52 12.11 -3.87
CA ARG A 33 -7.81 12.44 -5.28
C ARG A 33 -6.59 12.10 -6.13
N TRP A 34 -6.80 11.41 -7.24
CA TRP A 34 -5.70 11.00 -8.14
C TRP A 34 -4.88 12.18 -8.70
N ASP A 35 -5.51 13.34 -8.95
CA ASP A 35 -4.86 14.56 -9.42
C ASP A 35 -4.55 15.53 -8.27
N HIS A 36 -3.62 15.15 -7.39
CA HIS A 36 -2.98 16.12 -6.51
C HIS A 36 -1.53 16.34 -6.97
N GLU A 37 -1.04 17.58 -6.87
CA GLU A 37 0.39 17.83 -7.06
C GLU A 37 1.17 17.12 -5.93
N PRO A 38 2.31 16.49 -6.22
CA PRO A 38 3.18 15.97 -5.17
C PRO A 38 3.61 17.07 -4.18
N PRO A 39 3.73 16.75 -2.88
CA PRO A 39 3.54 15.44 -2.29
C PRO A 39 2.08 15.04 -2.04
N CYS A 40 1.88 13.73 -1.83
CA CYS A 40 0.58 13.22 -1.38
C CYS A 40 0.11 13.95 -0.10
N PRO A 41 -1.10 14.52 -0.11
CA PRO A 41 -1.60 15.31 1.01
C PRO A 41 -1.91 14.44 2.22
N VAL A 42 -2.37 13.20 2.02
CA VAL A 42 -2.81 12.30 3.10
C VAL A 42 -1.64 11.48 3.63
N ALA A 43 -1.00 10.66 2.80
CA ALA A 43 0.16 9.87 3.19
C ALA A 43 1.04 9.52 1.97
N PRO A 44 2.20 10.18 1.78
CA PRO A 44 3.21 9.70 0.83
C PRO A 44 3.53 8.24 1.12
N HIS A 45 3.43 7.40 0.10
CA HIS A 45 3.59 5.96 0.27
C HIS A 45 4.23 5.31 -0.96
N HIS A 46 4.72 4.10 -0.74
CA HIS A 46 5.23 3.19 -1.75
C HIS A 46 4.77 1.78 -1.39
N THR A 47 4.28 1.05 -2.38
CA THR A 47 3.98 -0.37 -2.24
C THR A 47 4.87 -1.13 -3.21
N SER A 48 5.56 -2.16 -2.71
CA SER A 48 6.21 -3.17 -3.54
C SER A 48 5.57 -4.53 -3.29
N GLU A 49 5.56 -5.36 -4.32
CA GLU A 49 4.99 -6.69 -4.31
C GLU A 49 6.02 -7.77 -4.68
N GLU A 50 5.89 -8.94 -4.04
CA GLU A 50 6.62 -10.15 -4.40
C GLU A 50 5.62 -11.30 -4.55
N ARG A 51 5.61 -11.96 -5.71
CA ARG A 51 4.72 -13.10 -6.01
C ARG A 51 5.45 -14.43 -5.85
N SER A 52 4.82 -15.37 -5.16
CA SER A 52 5.23 -16.77 -5.06
C SER A 52 4.02 -17.68 -5.30
N GLY A 53 3.87 -18.15 -6.55
CA GLY A 53 2.68 -18.87 -6.98
C GLY A 53 1.42 -17.99 -6.86
N ASP A 54 0.44 -18.49 -6.11
CA ASP A 54 -0.83 -17.80 -5.85
C ASP A 54 -0.71 -16.79 -4.69
N GLU A 55 0.42 -16.76 -3.97
CA GLU A 55 0.62 -15.80 -2.89
C GLU A 55 1.31 -14.53 -3.38
N VAL A 56 0.80 -13.37 -2.99
CA VAL A 56 1.43 -12.06 -3.22
C VAL A 56 1.69 -11.40 -1.87
N ARG A 57 2.96 -11.16 -1.55
CA ARG A 57 3.39 -10.41 -0.36
C ARG A 57 3.56 -8.95 -0.73
N LEU A 58 2.92 -8.07 0.02
CA LEU A 58 3.05 -6.62 -0.13
C LEU A 58 3.93 -6.06 0.99
N ARG A 59 4.84 -5.16 0.61
CA ARG A 59 5.58 -4.29 1.51
C ARG A 59 5.15 -2.85 1.26
N ILE A 60 4.54 -2.23 2.25
CA ILE A 60 4.02 -0.87 2.16
C ILE A 60 4.84 0.03 3.08
N LEU A 61 5.48 1.04 2.50
CA LEU A 61 6.15 2.12 3.22
C LEU A 61 5.31 3.37 3.12
N PHE A 62 5.08 4.08 4.22
CA PHE A 62 4.32 5.32 4.21
C PHE A 62 4.84 6.32 5.22
N ALA A 63 4.59 7.60 4.97
CA ALA A 63 4.90 8.67 5.90
C ALA A 63 3.64 9.43 6.29
N THR A 64 3.43 9.62 7.59
CA THR A 64 2.29 10.38 8.13
C THR A 64 2.62 10.95 9.50
N GLU A 65 1.78 11.84 10.02
CA GLU A 65 1.91 12.26 11.41
C GLU A 65 1.61 11.09 12.36
N PRO A 66 2.34 10.93 13.48
CA PRO A 66 2.19 9.76 14.35
C PRO A 66 0.75 9.51 14.83
N HIS A 67 -0.02 10.57 15.09
CA HIS A 67 -1.42 10.46 15.52
C HIS A 67 -2.37 9.97 14.42
N LEU A 68 -1.93 9.92 13.16
CA LEU A 68 -2.67 9.42 12.01
C LEU A 68 -2.20 8.02 11.58
N GLU A 69 -1.16 7.45 12.19
CA GLU A 69 -0.59 6.16 11.80
C GLU A 69 -1.66 5.06 11.76
N GLU A 70 -2.41 4.90 12.84
CA GLU A 70 -3.45 3.88 12.95
C GLU A 70 -4.53 4.07 11.87
N ARG A 71 -4.91 5.33 11.60
CA ARG A 71 -5.89 5.64 10.55
C ARG A 71 -5.40 5.22 9.17
N VAL A 72 -4.14 5.52 8.82
CA VAL A 72 -3.55 5.13 7.54
C VAL A 72 -3.51 3.61 7.39
N ARG A 73 -3.19 2.88 8.47
CA ARG A 73 -3.21 1.41 8.48
C ARG A 73 -4.61 0.84 8.25
N GLN A 74 -5.62 1.39 8.92
CA GLN A 74 -7.02 0.99 8.71
C GLN A 74 -7.50 1.27 7.27
N ASP A 75 -7.01 2.35 6.66
CA ASP A 75 -7.33 2.69 5.27
C ASP A 75 -6.63 1.72 4.28
N ILE A 76 -5.39 1.29 4.56
CA ILE A 76 -4.71 0.18 3.83
C ILE A 76 -5.52 -1.11 3.95
N ASP A 77 -5.89 -1.50 5.18
CA ASP A 77 -6.64 -2.73 5.43
C ASP A 77 -7.99 -2.72 4.70
N ARG A 78 -8.70 -1.58 4.69
CA ARG A 78 -9.97 -1.43 3.96
C ARG A 78 -9.78 -1.55 2.46
N ALA A 79 -8.71 -0.97 1.91
CA ALA A 79 -8.40 -1.09 0.48
C ALA A 79 -8.16 -2.55 0.07
N LEU A 80 -7.39 -3.28 0.89
CA LEU A 80 -7.08 -4.69 0.62
C LEU A 80 -8.27 -5.62 0.89
N ALA A 81 -9.10 -5.33 1.88
CA ALA A 81 -10.30 -6.12 2.19
C ALA A 81 -11.38 -6.06 1.09
N ARG A 82 -11.34 -5.05 0.21
CA ARG A 82 -12.22 -4.97 -0.96
C ARG A 82 -12.04 -6.16 -1.91
N GLY A 83 -10.81 -6.70 -2.00
CA GLY A 83 -10.54 -7.92 -2.77
C GLY A 83 -10.59 -7.77 -4.29
N GLU A 84 -10.74 -6.56 -4.82
CA GLU A 84 -10.76 -6.32 -6.26
C GLU A 84 -10.43 -4.87 -6.63
N LEU A 85 -9.91 -4.69 -7.84
CA LEU A 85 -9.78 -3.41 -8.51
C LEU A 85 -10.06 -3.57 -10.02
N VAL A 86 -10.80 -2.62 -10.58
CA VAL A 86 -10.93 -2.48 -12.03
C VAL A 86 -9.77 -1.62 -12.52
N GLY A 87 -8.90 -2.21 -13.34
CA GLY A 87 -7.76 -1.53 -13.95
C GLY A 87 -8.18 -0.54 -15.04
N PRO A 88 -7.24 0.30 -15.51
CA PRO A 88 -7.49 1.27 -16.58
C PRO A 88 -7.82 0.60 -17.94
N ASP A 89 -7.48 -0.68 -18.10
CA ASP A 89 -7.83 -1.52 -19.24
C ASP A 89 -9.25 -2.12 -19.13
N GLY A 90 -9.99 -1.80 -18.06
CA GLY A 90 -11.32 -2.34 -17.77
C GLY A 90 -11.32 -3.76 -17.21
N ARG A 91 -10.16 -4.40 -17.04
CA ARG A 91 -10.07 -5.74 -16.43
C ARG A 91 -10.18 -5.65 -14.93
N THR A 92 -10.90 -6.58 -14.31
CA THR A 92 -10.95 -6.71 -12.85
C THR A 92 -9.89 -7.68 -12.40
N SER A 93 -8.97 -7.24 -11.55
CA SER A 93 -8.08 -8.12 -10.79
C SER A 93 -8.68 -8.42 -9.44
N ARG A 94 -8.58 -9.67 -8.98
CA ARG A 94 -9.15 -10.14 -7.72
C ARG A 94 -8.08 -10.67 -6.77
N TRP A 95 -8.37 -10.60 -5.49
CA TRP A 95 -7.52 -11.17 -4.44
C TRP A 95 -8.32 -11.44 -3.17
N ARG A 96 -7.73 -12.23 -2.28
CA ARG A 96 -8.22 -12.43 -0.91
C ARG A 96 -7.12 -12.06 0.08
N LEU A 97 -7.43 -11.19 1.03
CA LEU A 97 -6.50 -10.82 2.10
C LEU A 97 -6.32 -12.00 3.07
N LEU A 98 -5.09 -12.52 3.18
CA LEU A 98 -4.73 -13.60 4.10
C LEU A 98 -4.21 -13.09 5.44
N GLY A 99 -3.53 -11.93 5.43
CA GLY A 99 -3.03 -11.31 6.65
C GLY A 99 -2.54 -9.89 6.40
N SER A 100 -2.62 -9.05 7.42
CA SER A 100 -2.23 -7.63 7.39
C SER A 100 -1.70 -7.24 8.75
N ARG A 101 -0.54 -6.57 8.82
CA ARG A 101 0.05 -6.19 10.11
C ARG A 101 1.05 -5.03 10.02
N PRO A 102 1.15 -4.21 11.09
CA PRO A 102 2.31 -3.36 11.33
C PRO A 102 3.59 -4.20 11.39
N VAL A 103 4.67 -3.59 10.92
CA VAL A 103 6.00 -4.17 10.91
C VAL A 103 7.00 -3.03 11.07
N GLU A 104 8.12 -3.32 11.71
CA GLU A 104 9.21 -2.34 11.80
C GLU A 104 9.85 -2.12 10.42
N PRO A 105 10.20 -0.88 10.08
CA PRO A 105 11.11 -0.60 8.98
C PRO A 105 12.47 -1.26 9.20
N SER A 106 13.02 -1.84 8.15
CA SER A 106 14.40 -2.32 8.13
C SER A 106 15.38 -1.19 7.87
N ALA A 107 16.66 -1.41 8.19
CA ALA A 107 17.72 -0.43 7.92
C ALA A 107 17.81 -0.06 6.43
N GLN A 108 17.54 -1.00 5.52
CA GLN A 108 17.57 -0.79 4.07
C GLN A 108 16.45 0.16 3.58
N GLU A 109 15.37 0.30 4.35
CA GLU A 109 14.21 1.14 3.99
C GLU A 109 14.35 2.58 4.51
N SER A 110 15.33 2.84 5.37
CA SER A 110 15.54 4.15 6.01
C SER A 110 15.63 5.30 5.01
N GLU A 111 16.39 5.11 3.92
CA GLU A 111 16.54 6.16 2.91
C GLU A 111 15.23 6.43 2.16
N HIS A 112 14.46 5.39 1.88
CA HIS A 112 13.17 5.50 1.21
C HIS A 112 12.17 6.23 2.11
N LEU A 113 12.06 5.83 3.38
CA LEU A 113 11.19 6.50 4.35
C LEU A 113 11.60 7.96 4.59
N ALA A 114 12.90 8.27 4.55
CA ALA A 114 13.37 9.63 4.64
C ALA A 114 12.91 10.48 3.43
N ARG A 115 12.86 9.91 2.22
CA ARG A 115 12.26 10.58 1.05
C ARG A 115 10.76 10.79 1.22
N LEU A 116 10.01 9.78 1.67
CA LEU A 116 8.56 9.91 1.91
C LEU A 116 8.21 10.93 2.99
N THR A 117 9.06 11.04 4.02
CA THR A 117 8.87 12.01 5.12
C THR A 117 9.07 13.46 4.68
N ARG A 118 9.96 13.67 3.68
CA ARG A 118 10.27 14.98 3.10
C ARG A 118 9.43 15.32 1.88
N ALA A 119 8.65 14.37 1.38
CA ALA A 119 7.73 14.58 0.29
C ALA A 119 6.75 15.67 0.73
#